data_AF-A0A553IJ72-F1
#
_entry.id   AF-A0A553IJ72-F1
#
_cell.length_a   1.000
_cell.length_b   1.000
_cell.length_c   1.000
_cell.angle_alpha   90.00
_cell.angle_beta   90.00
_cell.angle_gamma   90.00
#
_symmetry.space_group_name_H-M   'P 1'
#
loop_
_entity.id
_entity.type
_entity.pdbx_description
1 polymer ?
#
loop_
_entity_poly.entity_id
_entity_poly.type
_entity_poly.pdbx_seq_one_letter_code
_entity_poly.pdbx_strand_id
1 'polypeptide(L)'
;MKLFTLISLLFTLPLNFSIIRYNFSYYGDVIHSAPGLSYSQTFSERTLETDMVTPEDLVVYENEIYIISSGSNALIVVNNNFELNQSVKSFEISTAYRNFLFDTTEGLLEAHTTLKSDVAVQLNTAKLNANESMASLVFLEAEAKNVFIADIDALHATLNTKVTSSFNPSTIVGTITEANTEFKKIVDLAIDADEAARIEKGLERGENTVLNYKNATSVEKDEILNVLEAQTLNGPMGLDVQHTGIYIADTGNNRIVKLNHNFEVVDLFTEVDDVTFETVDFIPVKITTDSTCRMYVVAREIYEGILELDTDGSFNRYTGVNPITLSPIDIFNRFWMSDAQIDKLPKFLPTSYTNVTMNSENFIYATSLPSTNNSDNMIQLINPKGVDVLIRNGYHVPKGDIQFVEGMNNYVIDGPSRLVDIAVYQDGIYTVLDAKRSRLFTYDSEGNLLYVNGEAGQQLDKFTNGVALAYFGDNLLVLDKELRTVIVYEHTEFGSKVNEAIHHHENGEFELAAQLWEEVLVLNTNYEVAYNGIGKYHLRNGDYEKAMEYFQYGYDKYYYSRAYKSYRNELIKSNFGYIMLVVLLIPTALITLKQIKKRKGRLK
;
A
#
# COMPACT_ATOMS: atom_id res chain seq x y z
N MET A 1 20.86 57.86 5.23
CA MET A 1 21.02 56.80 4.20
C MET A 1 21.31 55.41 4.75
N LYS A 2 22.12 55.21 5.80
CA LYS A 2 22.49 53.86 6.28
C LYS A 2 21.38 53.05 7.01
N LEU A 3 20.36 53.71 7.59
CA LEU A 3 19.25 53.00 8.26
C LEU A 3 18.21 52.45 7.26
N PHE A 4 18.00 53.17 6.14
CA PHE A 4 17.06 52.75 5.09
C PHE A 4 17.60 51.59 4.23
N THR A 5 18.92 51.49 4.07
CA THR A 5 19.57 50.36 3.38
C THR A 5 19.59 49.10 4.24
N LEU A 6 19.62 49.22 5.58
CA LEU A 6 19.54 48.07 6.48
C LEU A 6 18.12 47.48 6.54
N ILE A 7 17.09 48.35 6.45
CA ILE A 7 15.68 47.92 6.44
C ILE A 7 15.30 47.30 5.08
N SER A 8 15.85 47.76 3.95
CA SER A 8 15.59 47.10 2.65
C SER A 8 16.31 45.75 2.50
N LEU A 9 17.40 45.52 3.23
CA LEU A 9 18.07 44.21 3.28
C LEU A 9 17.25 43.16 4.06
N LEU A 10 16.44 43.60 5.03
CA LEU A 10 15.50 42.73 5.77
C LEU A 10 14.29 42.27 4.94
N PHE A 11 13.95 42.97 3.86
CA PHE A 11 12.86 42.61 2.94
C PHE A 11 13.33 41.84 1.69
N THR A 12 14.63 41.63 1.52
CA THR A 12 15.21 40.88 0.38
C THR A 12 15.83 39.55 0.77
N LEU A 13 15.87 39.22 2.07
CA LEU A 13 16.08 37.85 2.49
C LEU A 13 14.80 37.07 2.16
N PRO A 14 14.85 35.99 1.37
CA PRO A 14 13.75 35.05 1.33
C PRO A 14 13.56 34.54 2.75
N LEU A 15 12.53 35.05 3.42
CA LEU A 15 12.05 34.46 4.66
C LEU A 15 11.48 33.09 4.27
N ASN A 16 12.32 32.06 4.36
CA ASN A 16 11.91 30.66 4.25
C ASN A 16 11.08 30.31 5.51
N PHE A 17 9.82 30.72 5.51
CA PHE A 17 8.74 30.11 6.27
C PHE A 17 7.84 29.46 5.21
N SER A 18 7.52 28.17 5.21
CA SER A 18 7.40 27.17 6.26
C SER A 18 7.98 25.84 5.79
N ILE A 19 8.53 25.06 6.72
CA ILE A 19 8.33 23.61 6.72
C ILE A 19 7.05 23.43 7.52
N ILE A 20 6.16 22.51 7.14
CA ILE A 20 5.02 22.13 7.98
C ILE A 20 5.58 21.65 9.33
N ARG A 21 5.36 22.45 10.37
CA ARG A 21 5.84 22.21 11.73
C ARG A 21 4.64 22.05 12.62
N TYR A 22 3.91 20.96 12.47
CA TYR A 22 2.82 20.68 13.40
C TYR A 22 2.77 19.23 13.84
N ASN A 23 2.12 19.03 14.97
CA ASN A 23 1.57 17.78 15.45
C ASN A 23 0.17 18.08 16.01
N PHE A 24 -0.51 17.11 16.58
CA PHE A 24 -1.82 17.28 17.19
C PHE A 24 -1.74 17.05 18.70
N SER A 25 -2.37 17.95 19.46
CA SER A 25 -2.53 17.74 20.91
C SER A 25 -3.52 16.62 21.20
N TYR A 26 -3.59 16.20 22.46
CA TYR A 26 -4.67 15.34 22.96
C TYR A 26 -6.09 15.79 22.53
N TYR A 27 -6.34 17.10 22.45
CA TYR A 27 -7.66 17.65 22.06
C TYR A 27 -7.88 17.71 20.55
N GLY A 28 -6.88 17.33 19.74
CA GLY A 28 -6.91 17.38 18.29
C GLY A 28 -6.55 18.75 17.72
N ASP A 29 -6.10 19.69 18.56
CA ASP A 29 -5.66 21.00 18.10
C ASP A 29 -4.29 20.91 17.43
N VAL A 30 -4.12 21.68 16.36
CA VAL A 30 -2.83 21.80 15.66
C VAL A 30 -1.84 22.55 16.58
N ILE A 31 -0.76 21.87 16.96
CA ILE A 31 0.31 22.44 17.78
C ILE A 31 1.61 22.48 16.97
N HIS A 32 2.45 23.49 17.20
CA HIS A 32 3.74 23.55 16.53
C HIS A 32 4.67 22.41 16.99
N SER A 33 5.36 21.75 16.06
CA SER A 33 6.32 20.67 16.35
C SER A 33 7.63 20.85 15.59
N ALA A 34 8.73 20.37 16.15
CA ALA A 34 9.97 20.18 15.40
C ALA A 34 9.75 19.13 14.28
N PRO A 35 10.35 19.32 13.09
CA PRO A 35 10.26 18.34 12.01
C PRO A 35 11.10 17.10 12.34
N GLY A 36 10.59 15.90 12.05
CA GLY A 36 11.36 14.66 12.24
C GLY A 36 12.35 14.39 11.11
N LEU A 37 12.04 14.88 9.91
CA LEU A 37 12.86 14.71 8.72
C LEU A 37 13.37 16.05 8.14
N SER A 38 14.53 16.03 7.51
CA SER A 38 15.09 17.13 6.71
C SER A 38 15.56 16.64 5.35
N TYR A 39 15.55 17.53 4.37
CA TYR A 39 16.08 17.24 3.04
C TYR A 39 17.58 16.92 3.11
N SER A 40 17.99 15.81 2.48
CA SER A 40 19.39 15.43 2.31
C SER A 40 19.82 15.69 0.87
N GLN A 41 19.19 15.01 -0.08
CA GLN A 41 19.50 15.13 -1.51
C GLN A 41 18.33 14.67 -2.39
N THR A 42 18.52 14.70 -3.71
CA THR A 42 17.54 14.20 -4.67
C THR A 42 18.21 13.60 -5.89
N PHE A 43 17.54 12.66 -6.54
CA PHE A 43 17.89 12.17 -7.86
C PHE A 43 16.62 12.07 -8.71
N SER A 44 16.77 12.24 -10.02
CA SER A 44 15.67 12.41 -10.98
C SER A 44 15.99 11.71 -12.29
N GLU A 45 15.04 11.66 -13.21
CA GLU A 45 15.27 11.18 -14.58
C GLU A 45 16.51 11.83 -15.22
N ARG A 46 16.75 13.12 -14.92
CA ARG A 46 17.83 13.90 -15.51
C ARG A 46 19.19 13.54 -14.93
N THR A 47 19.26 13.25 -13.63
CA THR A 47 20.53 12.84 -12.99
C THR A 47 20.84 11.38 -13.26
N LEU A 48 19.80 10.56 -13.47
CA LEU A 48 19.94 9.15 -13.83
C LEU A 48 20.20 8.95 -15.33
N GLU A 49 19.96 9.96 -16.17
CA GLU A 49 20.04 9.86 -17.64
C GLU A 49 19.18 8.72 -18.22
N THR A 50 18.00 8.47 -17.62
CA THR A 50 17.02 7.47 -18.07
C THR A 50 15.60 8.03 -18.04
N ASP A 51 14.73 7.51 -18.91
CA ASP A 51 13.32 7.89 -18.96
C ASP A 51 12.58 7.36 -17.72
N MET A 52 12.06 8.27 -16.90
CA MET A 52 11.20 7.93 -15.76
C MET A 52 9.84 8.59 -15.95
N VAL A 53 9.22 8.37 -17.12
CA VAL A 53 7.94 8.98 -17.50
C VAL A 53 6.81 8.34 -16.68
N THR A 54 6.11 9.15 -15.86
CA THR A 54 5.09 8.69 -14.89
C THR A 54 5.57 7.51 -14.02
N PRO A 55 6.48 7.75 -13.07
CA PRO A 55 6.83 6.72 -12.10
C PRO A 55 5.63 6.44 -11.18
N GLU A 56 5.42 5.18 -10.82
CA GLU A 56 4.24 4.72 -10.08
C GLU A 56 4.57 4.06 -8.75
N ASP A 57 5.73 3.41 -8.65
CA ASP A 57 6.15 2.68 -7.46
C ASP A 57 7.66 2.69 -7.26
N LEU A 58 8.07 2.50 -6.01
CA LEU A 58 9.48 2.41 -5.61
C LEU A 58 9.64 1.40 -4.47
N VAL A 59 10.57 0.48 -4.61
CA VAL A 59 10.93 -0.52 -3.59
C VAL A 59 12.42 -0.49 -3.33
N VAL A 60 12.81 -0.61 -2.08
CA VAL A 60 14.20 -0.81 -1.68
C VAL A 60 14.40 -2.29 -1.35
N TYR A 61 15.38 -2.92 -1.98
CA TYR A 61 15.77 -4.28 -1.67
C TYR A 61 17.29 -4.37 -1.60
N GLU A 62 17.79 -4.94 -0.50
CA GLU A 62 19.20 -4.92 -0.11
C GLU A 62 19.77 -3.50 -0.12
N ASN A 63 20.62 -3.18 -1.11
CA ASN A 63 21.26 -1.87 -1.27
C ASN A 63 20.90 -1.21 -2.61
N GLU A 64 19.81 -1.64 -3.25
CA GLU A 64 19.33 -1.11 -4.52
C GLU A 64 17.91 -0.57 -4.39
N ILE A 65 17.61 0.43 -5.22
CA ILE A 65 16.31 1.08 -5.31
C ILE A 65 15.73 0.72 -6.68
N TYR A 66 14.61 0.02 -6.67
CA TYR A 66 13.87 -0.37 -7.87
C TYR A 66 12.69 0.57 -8.04
N ILE A 67 12.53 1.11 -9.24
CA ILE A 67 11.46 2.05 -9.59
C ILE A 67 10.74 1.51 -10.82
N ILE A 68 9.42 1.50 -10.77
CA ILE A 68 8.58 1.14 -11.91
C ILE A 68 7.94 2.38 -12.52
N SER A 69 7.99 2.49 -13.84
CA SER A 69 7.52 3.66 -14.58
C SER A 69 6.55 3.26 -15.67
N SER A 70 5.29 3.68 -15.52
CA SER A 70 4.18 3.29 -16.41
C SER A 70 4.26 3.94 -17.78
N GLY A 71 4.80 5.16 -17.87
CA GLY A 71 4.89 5.88 -19.13
C GLY A 71 6.11 5.47 -19.96
N SER A 72 7.16 4.96 -19.32
CA SER A 72 8.35 4.44 -20.02
C SER A 72 8.35 2.92 -20.16
N ASN A 73 7.39 2.22 -19.55
CA ASN A 73 7.30 0.76 -19.46
C ASN A 73 8.62 0.12 -19.01
N ALA A 74 9.27 0.73 -18.01
CA ALA A 74 10.61 0.37 -17.59
C ALA A 74 10.69 0.06 -16.10
N LEU A 75 11.49 -0.97 -15.78
CA LEU A 75 12.05 -1.19 -14.45
C LEU A 75 13.41 -0.49 -14.38
N ILE A 76 13.56 0.45 -13.47
CA ILE A 76 14.77 1.26 -13.27
C ILE A 76 15.40 0.84 -11.95
N VAL A 77 16.69 0.51 -11.97
CA VAL A 77 17.47 0.09 -10.80
C VAL A 77 18.55 1.13 -10.53
N VAL A 78 18.54 1.66 -9.31
CA VAL A 78 19.44 2.71 -8.83
C VAL A 78 20.26 2.15 -7.68
N ASN A 79 21.57 2.39 -7.70
CA ASN A 79 22.48 1.87 -6.68
C ASN A 79 22.45 2.71 -5.39
N ASN A 80 23.23 2.29 -4.39
CA ASN A 80 23.37 2.96 -3.10
C ASN A 80 24.01 4.37 -3.14
N ASN A 81 24.62 4.76 -4.26
CA ASN A 81 25.14 6.12 -4.49
C ASN A 81 24.12 7.01 -5.21
N PHE A 82 22.90 6.52 -5.45
CA PHE A 82 21.84 7.18 -6.21
C PHE A 82 22.20 7.41 -7.69
N GLU A 83 23.00 6.50 -8.25
CA GLU A 83 23.37 6.46 -9.67
C GLU A 83 22.61 5.33 -10.36
N LEU A 84 22.30 5.50 -11.65
CA LEU A 84 21.65 4.48 -12.46
C LEU A 84 22.55 3.24 -12.53
N ASN A 85 22.03 2.08 -12.10
CA ASN A 85 22.66 0.79 -12.36
C ASN A 85 22.14 0.21 -13.69
N GLN A 86 20.82 0.09 -13.84
CA GLN A 86 20.21 -0.51 -15.02
C GLN A 86 18.81 0.05 -15.29
N SER A 87 18.40 0.08 -16.55
CA SER A 87 17.02 0.37 -16.96
C SER A 87 16.57 -0.71 -17.95
N VAL A 88 15.55 -1.49 -17.59
CA VAL A 88 15.09 -2.66 -18.35
C VAL A 88 13.68 -2.41 -18.88
N LYS A 89 13.50 -2.55 -20.20
CA LYS A 89 12.20 -2.39 -20.89
C LYS A 89 11.69 -3.68 -21.55
N SER A 90 12.56 -4.70 -21.65
CA SER A 90 12.30 -5.99 -22.26
C SER A 90 12.95 -7.07 -21.41
N PHE A 91 12.20 -8.13 -21.12
CA PHE A 91 12.55 -9.16 -20.14
C PHE A 91 12.58 -10.52 -20.81
N GLU A 92 13.77 -11.12 -20.92
CA GLU A 92 13.92 -12.43 -21.55
C GLU A 92 13.20 -13.51 -20.74
N ILE A 93 12.61 -14.51 -21.41
CA ILE A 93 12.04 -15.66 -20.70
C ILE A 93 13.17 -16.60 -20.23
N SER A 94 13.17 -16.92 -18.94
CA SER A 94 14.16 -17.84 -18.35
C SER A 94 14.09 -19.22 -19.01
N THR A 95 15.24 -19.91 -19.09
CA THR A 95 15.31 -21.24 -19.73
C THR A 95 14.37 -22.25 -19.04
N ALA A 96 14.24 -22.17 -17.72
CA ALA A 96 13.38 -23.06 -16.96
C ALA A 96 11.89 -22.84 -17.28
N TYR A 97 11.44 -21.58 -17.30
CA TYR A 97 10.05 -21.25 -17.63
C TYR A 97 9.74 -21.52 -19.10
N ARG A 98 10.69 -21.25 -20.01
CA ARG A 98 10.59 -21.67 -21.42
C ARG A 98 10.33 -23.18 -21.55
N ASN A 99 11.11 -24.01 -20.87
CA ASN A 99 10.91 -25.46 -20.92
C ASN A 99 9.54 -25.85 -20.34
N PHE A 100 9.11 -25.23 -19.26
CA PHE A 100 7.78 -25.47 -18.70
C PHE A 100 6.66 -25.16 -19.71
N LEU A 101 6.70 -24.00 -20.36
CA LEU A 101 5.74 -23.55 -21.37
C LEU A 101 5.63 -24.53 -22.56
N PHE A 102 6.72 -25.16 -22.97
CA PHE A 102 6.74 -25.99 -24.19
C PHE A 102 6.73 -27.50 -23.95
N ASP A 103 7.14 -27.97 -22.77
CA ASP A 103 7.28 -29.40 -22.48
C ASP A 103 6.13 -29.96 -21.62
N THR A 104 5.26 -29.11 -21.07
CA THR A 104 4.13 -29.52 -20.22
C THR A 104 2.78 -29.13 -20.83
N THR A 105 1.73 -29.91 -20.54
CA THR A 105 0.37 -29.60 -21.00
C THR A 105 -0.17 -28.33 -20.35
N GLU A 106 0.16 -28.11 -19.07
CA GLU A 106 -0.19 -26.90 -18.32
C GLU A 106 0.52 -25.67 -18.92
N GLY A 107 1.82 -25.75 -19.15
CA GLY A 107 2.58 -24.66 -19.78
C GLY A 107 2.13 -24.33 -21.20
N LEU A 108 1.68 -25.31 -21.98
CA LEU A 108 1.10 -25.05 -23.32
C LEU A 108 -0.22 -24.29 -23.24
N LEU A 109 -1.05 -24.55 -22.23
CA LEU A 109 -2.28 -23.81 -21.98
C LEU A 109 -1.96 -22.36 -21.57
N GLU A 110 -0.97 -22.18 -20.71
CA GLU A 110 -0.51 -20.87 -20.25
C GLU A 110 0.12 -20.04 -21.37
N ALA A 111 0.95 -20.65 -22.22
CA ALA A 111 1.50 -20.02 -23.41
C ALA A 111 0.39 -19.52 -24.35
N HIS A 112 -0.68 -20.30 -24.51
CA HIS A 112 -1.84 -19.91 -25.32
C HIS A 112 -2.61 -18.73 -24.71
N THR A 113 -2.82 -18.74 -23.40
CA THR A 113 -3.46 -17.62 -22.69
C THR A 113 -2.63 -16.34 -22.79
N THR A 114 -1.31 -16.46 -22.62
CA THR A 114 -0.35 -15.34 -22.78
C THR A 114 -0.43 -14.76 -24.20
N LEU A 115 -0.35 -15.61 -25.23
CA LEU A 115 -0.45 -15.16 -26.63
C LEU A 115 -1.78 -14.48 -26.95
N LYS A 116 -2.90 -14.99 -26.42
CA LYS A 116 -4.21 -14.33 -26.57
C LYS A 116 -4.23 -12.94 -25.95
N SER A 117 -3.64 -12.79 -24.76
CA SER A 117 -3.57 -11.51 -24.06
C SER A 117 -2.71 -10.50 -24.83
N ASP A 118 -1.53 -10.90 -25.31
CA ASP A 118 -0.63 -10.04 -26.09
C ASP A 118 -1.27 -9.62 -27.43
N VAL A 119 -1.92 -10.56 -28.13
CA VAL A 119 -2.63 -10.26 -29.38
C VAL A 119 -3.79 -9.29 -29.13
N ALA A 120 -4.57 -9.46 -28.05
CA ALA A 120 -5.65 -8.56 -27.69
C ALA A 120 -5.15 -7.15 -27.35
N VAL A 121 -4.02 -7.04 -26.64
CA VAL A 121 -3.34 -5.77 -26.33
C VAL A 121 -2.84 -5.10 -27.61
N GLN A 122 -2.16 -5.82 -28.49
CA GLN A 122 -1.70 -5.29 -29.78
C GLN A 122 -2.86 -4.80 -30.65
N LEU A 123 -3.98 -5.52 -30.68
CA LEU A 123 -5.22 -5.12 -31.35
C LEU A 123 -5.81 -3.83 -30.77
N ASN A 124 -5.79 -3.66 -29.45
CA ASN A 124 -6.30 -2.44 -28.80
C ASN A 124 -5.36 -1.24 -29.01
N THR A 125 -4.05 -1.44 -28.98
CA THR A 125 -3.05 -0.42 -29.31
C THR A 125 -3.16 0.02 -30.77
N ALA A 126 -3.39 -0.92 -31.69
CA ALA A 126 -3.66 -0.62 -33.09
C ALA A 126 -4.97 0.18 -33.28
N LYS A 127 -6.04 -0.11 -32.52
CA LYS A 127 -7.29 0.68 -32.51
C LYS A 127 -7.07 2.12 -32.01
N LEU A 128 -6.25 2.31 -30.97
CA LEU A 128 -5.92 3.63 -30.43
C LEU A 128 -5.12 4.46 -31.43
N ASN A 129 -4.11 3.87 -32.08
CA ASN A 129 -3.31 4.54 -33.11
C ASN A 129 -4.09 4.82 -34.40
N ALA A 130 -5.08 3.99 -34.73
CA ALA A 130 -5.99 4.22 -35.86
C ALA A 130 -6.95 5.41 -35.62
N ASN A 131 -7.32 5.69 -34.36
CA ASN A 131 -8.18 6.82 -34.00
C ASN A 131 -7.50 8.19 -34.18
N GLU A 132 -6.17 8.28 -34.16
CA GLU A 132 -5.45 9.53 -34.45
C GLU A 132 -5.27 9.80 -35.95
N SER A 133 -5.48 8.81 -36.82
CA SER A 133 -5.20 8.94 -38.26
C SER A 133 -6.38 8.65 -39.20
N MET A 134 -7.47 8.00 -38.78
CA MET A 134 -8.51 7.54 -39.71
C MET A 134 -9.93 7.54 -39.11
N ALA A 135 -10.53 8.72 -39.01
CA ALA A 135 -11.99 8.86 -38.86
C ALA A 135 -12.72 8.47 -40.16
N SER A 136 -12.70 7.19 -40.56
CA SER A 136 -13.57 6.59 -41.59
C SER A 136 -13.35 5.07 -41.72
N LEU A 137 -13.49 4.29 -40.65
CA LEU A 137 -13.79 2.86 -40.79
C LEU A 137 -14.89 2.48 -39.78
N VAL A 138 -16.07 2.19 -40.32
CA VAL A 138 -17.22 1.68 -39.58
C VAL A 138 -16.87 0.26 -39.13
N PHE A 139 -16.62 0.07 -37.84
CA PHE A 139 -16.66 -1.26 -37.22
C PHE A 139 -18.01 -1.43 -36.54
N LEU A 140 -18.78 -2.41 -37.01
CA LEU A 140 -19.99 -2.88 -36.37
C LEU A 140 -19.62 -3.57 -35.06
N GLU A 141 -20.01 -2.95 -33.94
CA GLU A 141 -20.18 -3.65 -32.67
C GLU A 141 -21.16 -4.80 -32.85
N ALA A 142 -20.77 -5.99 -32.41
CA ALA A 142 -21.71 -7.08 -32.16
C ALA A 142 -21.41 -7.65 -30.78
N GLU A 143 -22.13 -7.12 -29.78
CA GLU A 143 -22.40 -7.83 -28.55
C GLU A 143 -23.11 -9.16 -28.87
N ALA A 144 -22.76 -10.20 -28.11
CA ALA A 144 -23.37 -11.54 -28.03
C ALA A 144 -22.94 -12.63 -29.02
N LYS A 145 -22.31 -13.66 -28.41
CA LYS A 145 -22.42 -15.11 -28.69
C LYS A 145 -22.15 -15.58 -30.13
N ASN A 146 -21.01 -16.26 -30.28
CA ASN A 146 -20.71 -17.25 -31.33
C ASN A 146 -21.10 -16.84 -32.76
N VAL A 147 -20.23 -16.05 -33.41
CA VAL A 147 -20.27 -15.86 -34.87
C VAL A 147 -19.05 -16.55 -35.46
N PHE A 148 -19.26 -17.72 -36.07
CA PHE A 148 -18.30 -18.36 -36.96
C PHE A 148 -18.19 -17.55 -38.25
N ILE A 149 -17.05 -16.88 -38.47
CA ILE A 149 -16.72 -16.38 -39.82
C ILE A 149 -16.07 -17.55 -40.56
N ALA A 150 -16.90 -18.34 -41.24
CA ALA A 150 -16.47 -19.52 -41.98
C ALA A 150 -15.97 -19.23 -43.41
N ASP A 151 -15.81 -17.96 -43.81
CA ASP A 151 -15.41 -17.64 -45.18
C ASP A 151 -14.65 -16.31 -45.31
N ILE A 152 -13.33 -16.41 -45.42
CA ILE A 152 -12.40 -15.29 -45.68
C ILE A 152 -12.62 -14.70 -47.09
N ASP A 153 -13.13 -15.49 -48.05
CA ASP A 153 -13.34 -15.02 -49.43
C ASP A 153 -14.55 -14.06 -49.51
N ALA A 154 -15.52 -14.19 -48.59
CA ALA A 154 -16.66 -13.28 -48.47
C ALA A 154 -16.27 -11.88 -47.93
N LEU A 155 -15.25 -11.81 -47.06
CA LEU A 155 -14.72 -10.55 -46.53
C LEU A 155 -13.91 -9.80 -47.61
N HIS A 156 -13.09 -10.54 -48.38
CA HIS A 156 -12.35 -10.01 -49.53
C HIS A 156 -13.25 -9.40 -50.62
N ALA A 157 -14.42 -9.98 -50.89
CA ALA A 157 -15.37 -9.44 -51.87
C ALA A 157 -16.01 -8.11 -51.40
N THR A 158 -16.21 -7.96 -50.09
CA THR A 158 -16.87 -6.79 -49.50
C THR A 158 -15.93 -5.59 -49.39
N LEU A 159 -14.64 -5.81 -49.15
CA LEU A 159 -13.63 -4.75 -49.07
C LEU A 159 -13.24 -4.20 -50.45
N ASN A 160 -13.15 -5.06 -51.47
CA ASN A 160 -12.78 -4.65 -52.84
C ASN A 160 -13.86 -3.84 -53.57
N THR A 161 -15.11 -3.86 -53.10
CA THR A 161 -16.21 -3.13 -53.75
C THR A 161 -16.39 -1.68 -53.27
N LYS A 162 -15.67 -1.25 -52.20
CA LYS A 162 -15.86 0.08 -51.59
C LYS A 162 -14.70 1.08 -51.72
N VAL A 163 -13.57 0.70 -52.31
CA VAL A 163 -12.42 1.62 -52.47
C VAL A 163 -12.26 2.06 -53.93
N THR A 164 -13.12 2.99 -54.35
CA THR A 164 -12.90 3.76 -55.59
C THR A 164 -13.02 5.25 -55.31
N SER A 165 -11.93 5.85 -54.83
CA SER A 165 -11.50 7.20 -55.24
C SER A 165 -10.14 7.57 -54.63
N SER A 166 -9.19 7.86 -55.52
CA SER A 166 -7.95 8.63 -55.33
C SER A 166 -7.11 8.35 -54.07
N PHE A 167 -6.47 7.18 -53.98
CA PHE A 167 -5.34 6.96 -53.08
C PHE A 167 -4.32 6.04 -53.76
N ASN A 168 -3.02 6.27 -53.55
CA ASN A 168 -1.95 5.51 -54.19
C ASN A 168 -1.87 4.10 -53.56
N PRO A 169 -2.36 3.03 -54.20
CA PRO A 169 -2.70 1.79 -53.51
C PRO A 169 -1.49 0.93 -53.13
N SER A 170 -0.35 1.10 -53.81
CA SER A 170 0.74 0.13 -53.76
C SER A 170 1.46 0.03 -52.40
N THR A 171 1.56 1.14 -51.65
CA THR A 171 2.25 1.15 -50.35
C THR A 171 1.35 0.60 -49.25
N ILE A 172 0.07 0.98 -49.24
CA ILE A 172 -0.92 0.52 -48.26
C ILE A 172 -1.28 -0.94 -48.50
N VAL A 173 -1.37 -1.39 -49.75
CA VAL A 173 -1.57 -2.81 -50.07
C VAL A 173 -0.39 -3.64 -49.58
N GLY A 174 0.87 -3.18 -49.69
CA GLY A 174 2.02 -3.89 -49.10
C GLY A 174 1.90 -4.09 -47.59
N THR A 175 1.66 -3.02 -46.84
CA THR A 175 1.56 -3.05 -45.37
C THR A 175 0.31 -3.80 -44.87
N ILE A 176 -0.82 -3.67 -45.57
CA ILE A 176 -2.06 -4.43 -45.25
C ILE A 176 -1.90 -5.90 -45.62
N THR A 177 -1.15 -6.25 -46.67
CA THR A 177 -0.95 -7.66 -47.05
C THR A 177 0.01 -8.34 -46.08
N GLU A 178 1.08 -7.68 -45.65
CA GLU A 178 1.98 -8.20 -44.61
C GLU A 178 1.25 -8.36 -43.26
N ALA A 179 0.54 -7.33 -42.81
CA ALA A 179 -0.30 -7.42 -41.62
C ALA A 179 -1.37 -8.51 -41.76
N ASN A 180 -2.07 -8.63 -42.90
CA ASN A 180 -3.04 -9.71 -43.13
C ASN A 180 -2.39 -11.09 -43.19
N THR A 181 -1.14 -11.22 -43.61
CA THR A 181 -0.45 -12.51 -43.67
C THR A 181 -0.03 -12.96 -42.27
N GLU A 182 0.43 -12.02 -41.45
CA GLU A 182 0.76 -12.23 -40.04
C GLU A 182 -0.51 -12.50 -39.21
N PHE A 183 -1.57 -11.70 -39.40
CA PHE A 183 -2.89 -11.90 -38.81
C PHE A 183 -3.53 -13.22 -39.24
N LYS A 184 -3.43 -13.61 -40.51
CA LYS A 184 -3.95 -14.89 -41.01
C LYS A 184 -3.16 -16.07 -40.43
N LYS A 185 -1.84 -15.93 -40.22
CA LYS A 185 -1.01 -16.93 -39.52
C LYS A 185 -1.39 -17.07 -38.04
N ILE A 186 -1.61 -15.97 -37.34
CA ILE A 186 -2.02 -15.95 -35.92
C ILE A 186 -3.44 -16.51 -35.75
N VAL A 187 -4.35 -16.22 -36.69
CA VAL A 187 -5.71 -16.75 -36.72
C VAL A 187 -5.73 -18.24 -37.10
N ASP A 188 -4.89 -18.68 -38.04
CA ASP A 188 -4.74 -20.11 -38.37
C ASP A 188 -4.13 -20.90 -37.17
N LEU A 189 -3.25 -20.28 -36.36
CA LEU A 189 -2.78 -20.82 -35.07
C LEU A 189 -3.91 -20.95 -34.03
N ALA A 190 -4.86 -20.02 -34.03
CA ALA A 190 -6.02 -20.05 -33.14
C ALA A 190 -7.09 -21.06 -33.58
N ILE A 191 -7.09 -21.49 -34.85
CA ILE A 191 -8.03 -22.48 -35.39
C ILE A 191 -7.67 -23.92 -34.94
N ASP A 192 -6.42 -24.18 -34.54
CA ASP A 192 -6.03 -25.42 -33.84
C ASP A 192 -6.55 -25.47 -32.38
N ALA A 193 -7.14 -24.39 -31.86
CA ALA A 193 -7.71 -24.33 -30.51
C ALA A 193 -9.04 -25.09 -30.34
N ASP A 194 -9.69 -25.52 -31.42
CA ASP A 194 -10.82 -26.46 -31.35
C ASP A 194 -10.34 -27.87 -30.91
N GLU A 195 -9.03 -28.16 -31.02
CA GLU A 195 -8.39 -29.37 -30.51
C GLU A 195 -8.15 -29.28 -28.99
N ALA A 196 -7.85 -28.09 -28.44
CA ALA A 196 -7.71 -27.84 -27.00
C ALA A 196 -9.03 -28.01 -26.23
N ALA A 197 -10.16 -27.52 -26.78
CA ALA A 197 -11.49 -27.74 -26.21
C ALA A 197 -11.95 -29.22 -26.28
N ARG A 198 -11.39 -30.01 -27.21
CA ARG A 198 -11.58 -31.47 -27.27
C ARG A 198 -10.71 -32.21 -26.25
N ILE A 199 -9.52 -31.70 -25.94
CA ILE A 199 -8.61 -32.24 -24.92
C ILE A 199 -9.22 -32.10 -23.52
N GLU A 200 -9.80 -30.94 -23.19
CA GLU A 200 -10.47 -30.68 -21.90
C GLU A 200 -11.65 -31.63 -21.65
N LYS A 201 -12.52 -31.83 -22.66
CA LYS A 201 -13.61 -32.83 -22.62
C LYS A 201 -13.15 -34.29 -22.66
N GLY A 202 -11.94 -34.56 -23.16
CA GLY A 202 -11.33 -35.90 -23.17
C GLY A 202 -10.74 -36.29 -21.82
N LEU A 203 -10.19 -35.32 -21.08
CA LEU A 203 -9.65 -35.48 -19.72
C LEU A 203 -10.74 -35.81 -18.70
N GLU A 204 -11.91 -35.18 -18.77
CA GLU A 204 -13.08 -35.51 -17.93
C GLU A 204 -13.60 -36.95 -18.15
N ARG A 205 -13.25 -37.58 -19.27
CA ARG A 205 -13.69 -38.93 -19.67
C ARG A 205 -12.63 -40.01 -19.50
N GLY A 206 -11.43 -39.66 -19.03
CA GLY A 206 -10.33 -40.62 -18.85
C GLY A 206 -9.74 -41.16 -20.15
N GLU A 207 -9.87 -40.43 -21.27
CA GLU A 207 -9.27 -40.79 -22.54
C GLU A 207 -7.86 -40.22 -22.66
N ASN A 208 -6.88 -41.11 -22.70
CA ASN A 208 -5.46 -40.79 -22.74
C ASN A 208 -5.07 -40.27 -24.14
N THR A 209 -5.29 -38.98 -24.39
CA THR A 209 -5.06 -38.32 -25.69
C THR A 209 -3.86 -37.38 -25.64
N VAL A 210 -2.73 -37.90 -25.17
CA VAL A 210 -1.42 -37.26 -25.34
C VAL A 210 -0.93 -37.65 -26.74
N LEU A 211 -1.31 -36.92 -27.79
CA LEU A 211 -0.69 -37.02 -29.12
C LEU A 211 -1.26 -35.91 -30.03
N ASN A 212 -0.70 -34.70 -29.95
CA ASN A 212 -0.43 -33.88 -31.14
C ASN A 212 0.41 -32.61 -30.93
N TYR A 213 0.68 -32.15 -29.69
CA TYR A 213 1.67 -31.06 -29.49
C TYR A 213 3.13 -31.47 -29.74
N LYS A 214 3.42 -32.79 -29.80
CA LYS A 214 4.73 -33.31 -30.24
C LYS A 214 4.99 -33.14 -31.74
N ASN A 215 3.97 -32.79 -32.53
CA ASN A 215 4.02 -32.76 -34.00
C ASN A 215 4.01 -31.35 -34.59
N ALA A 216 4.07 -30.28 -33.80
CA ALA A 216 4.34 -28.95 -34.34
C ALA A 216 5.68 -28.96 -35.08
N THR A 217 5.70 -28.48 -36.33
CA THR A 217 6.92 -28.42 -37.11
C THR A 217 7.94 -27.51 -36.41
N SER A 218 9.24 -27.73 -36.62
CA SER A 218 10.29 -26.89 -35.99
C SER A 218 10.07 -25.39 -36.27
N VAL A 219 9.47 -25.06 -37.41
CA VAL A 219 9.15 -23.69 -37.83
C VAL A 219 8.01 -23.06 -37.02
N GLU A 220 6.96 -23.82 -36.68
CA GLU A 220 5.84 -23.33 -35.85
C GLU A 220 6.26 -23.16 -34.39
N LYS A 221 7.14 -24.04 -33.89
CA LYS A 221 7.75 -23.87 -32.57
C LYS A 221 8.67 -22.66 -32.51
N ASP A 222 9.48 -22.42 -33.54
CA ASP A 222 10.40 -21.27 -33.60
C ASP A 222 9.66 -19.93 -33.70
N GLU A 223 8.51 -19.85 -34.38
CA GLU A 223 7.71 -18.61 -34.47
C GLU A 223 6.91 -18.31 -33.20
N ILE A 224 6.38 -19.33 -32.50
CA ILE A 224 5.80 -19.17 -31.16
C ILE A 224 6.89 -18.81 -30.14
N LEU A 225 8.08 -19.41 -30.26
CA LEU A 225 9.25 -19.04 -29.46
C LEU A 225 9.59 -17.56 -29.64
N ASN A 226 9.59 -17.03 -30.87
CA ASN A 226 9.94 -15.64 -31.15
C ASN A 226 8.97 -14.62 -30.51
N VAL A 227 7.69 -14.96 -30.31
CA VAL A 227 6.74 -14.09 -29.56
C VAL A 227 6.95 -14.21 -28.04
N LEU A 228 7.48 -15.34 -27.58
CA LEU A 228 7.79 -15.64 -26.17
C LEU A 228 9.29 -15.47 -25.84
N GLU A 229 10.12 -14.87 -26.71
CA GLU A 229 11.55 -14.70 -26.40
C GLU A 229 11.75 -13.70 -25.28
N ALA A 230 11.04 -12.57 -25.37
CA ALA A 230 11.04 -11.53 -24.36
C ALA A 230 9.65 -10.95 -24.16
N GLN A 231 9.39 -10.52 -22.93
CA GLN A 231 8.17 -9.85 -22.52
C GLN A 231 8.42 -8.36 -22.34
N THR A 232 7.47 -7.53 -22.73
CA THR A 232 7.48 -6.09 -22.45
C THR A 232 6.34 -5.74 -21.49
N LEU A 233 6.54 -4.68 -20.71
CA LEU A 233 5.51 -4.15 -19.82
C LEU A 233 4.61 -3.15 -20.55
N ASN A 234 3.41 -2.95 -20.02
CA ASN A 234 2.46 -1.96 -20.48
C ASN A 234 1.77 -1.28 -19.29
N GLY A 235 2.12 -0.03 -19.02
CA GLY A 235 1.56 0.73 -17.90
C GLY A 235 1.71 0.05 -16.53
N PRO A 236 2.87 -0.52 -16.16
CA PRO A 236 3.03 -1.18 -14.85
C PRO A 236 2.88 -0.18 -13.69
N MET A 237 2.17 -0.57 -12.63
CA MET A 237 1.82 0.33 -11.52
C MET A 237 2.32 -0.09 -10.14
N GLY A 238 2.59 -1.39 -9.96
CA GLY A 238 2.96 -1.95 -8.67
C GLY A 238 4.24 -2.78 -8.77
N LEU A 239 5.05 -2.74 -7.73
CA LEU A 239 6.33 -3.43 -7.67
C LEU A 239 6.55 -4.02 -6.27
N ASP A 240 7.06 -5.24 -6.21
CA ASP A 240 7.62 -5.81 -5.00
C ASP A 240 8.91 -6.57 -5.32
N VAL A 241 9.88 -6.51 -4.43
CA VAL A 241 11.18 -7.16 -4.61
C VAL A 241 11.56 -7.92 -3.35
N GLN A 242 11.74 -9.23 -3.52
CA GLN A 242 12.11 -10.15 -2.44
C GLN A 242 13.25 -11.05 -2.90
N HIS A 243 13.84 -11.79 -1.95
CA HIS A 243 14.84 -12.81 -2.27
C HIS A 243 14.31 -13.90 -3.22
N THR A 244 12.99 -14.07 -3.30
CA THR A 244 12.32 -15.05 -4.17
C THR A 244 12.14 -14.57 -5.61
N GLY A 245 12.24 -13.26 -5.86
CA GLY A 245 12.07 -12.67 -7.18
C GLY A 245 11.55 -11.23 -7.13
N ILE A 246 11.36 -10.66 -8.31
CA ILE A 246 10.78 -9.33 -8.53
C ILE A 246 9.37 -9.56 -9.09
N TYR A 247 8.36 -8.94 -8.47
CA TYR A 247 6.96 -9.06 -8.87
C TYR A 247 6.47 -7.71 -9.36
N ILE A 248 5.88 -7.68 -10.55
CA ILE A 248 5.42 -6.45 -11.20
C ILE A 248 3.93 -6.60 -11.50
N ALA A 249 3.12 -5.66 -11.01
CA ALA A 249 1.75 -5.50 -11.45
C ALA A 249 1.74 -4.76 -12.80
N ASP A 250 1.69 -5.53 -13.89
CA ASP A 250 1.69 -5.06 -15.27
C ASP A 250 0.26 -4.70 -15.70
N THR A 251 -0.23 -3.61 -15.11
CA THR A 251 -1.65 -3.22 -15.11
C THR A 251 -2.27 -3.12 -16.49
N GLY A 252 -1.55 -2.59 -17.49
CA GLY A 252 -2.07 -2.45 -18.85
C GLY A 252 -2.15 -3.76 -19.63
N ASN A 253 -1.47 -4.81 -19.17
CA ASN A 253 -1.56 -6.17 -19.69
C ASN A 253 -2.40 -7.10 -18.79
N ASN A 254 -3.08 -6.57 -17.77
CA ASN A 254 -3.95 -7.34 -16.87
C ASN A 254 -3.27 -8.56 -16.24
N ARG A 255 -1.98 -8.42 -15.88
CA ARG A 255 -1.18 -9.56 -15.39
C ARG A 255 -0.20 -9.17 -14.29
N ILE A 256 0.29 -10.18 -13.58
CA ILE A 256 1.46 -10.07 -12.72
C ILE A 256 2.62 -10.77 -13.41
N VAL A 257 3.76 -10.08 -13.51
CA VAL A 257 5.01 -10.63 -14.05
C VAL A 257 5.93 -10.96 -12.89
N LYS A 258 6.42 -12.21 -12.81
CA LYS A 258 7.46 -12.61 -11.88
C LYS A 258 8.78 -12.75 -12.60
N LEU A 259 9.79 -12.02 -12.14
CA LEU A 259 11.15 -12.07 -12.64
C LEU A 259 12.08 -12.69 -11.60
N ASN A 260 13.18 -13.29 -12.07
CA ASN A 260 14.34 -13.51 -11.20
C ASN A 260 15.20 -12.25 -11.09
N HIS A 261 16.23 -12.28 -10.24
CA HIS A 261 17.17 -11.16 -10.04
C HIS A 261 18.10 -10.88 -11.23
N ASN A 262 18.05 -11.70 -12.29
CA ASN A 262 18.70 -11.41 -13.58
C ASN A 262 17.75 -10.72 -14.57
N PHE A 263 16.54 -10.33 -14.13
CA PHE A 263 15.47 -9.75 -14.94
C PHE A 263 14.92 -10.69 -16.02
N GLU A 264 15.02 -12.01 -15.82
CA GLU A 264 14.37 -12.99 -16.69
C GLU A 264 12.99 -13.35 -16.14
N VAL A 265 11.99 -13.49 -17.02
CA VAL A 265 10.64 -13.93 -16.68
C VAL A 265 10.67 -15.39 -16.23
N VAL A 266 10.14 -15.64 -15.04
CA VAL A 266 10.00 -16.99 -14.48
C VAL A 266 8.55 -17.42 -14.33
N ASP A 267 7.59 -16.48 -14.36
CA ASP A 267 6.16 -16.77 -14.25
C ASP A 267 5.29 -15.60 -14.74
N LEU A 268 4.07 -15.88 -15.20
CA LEU A 268 3.06 -14.90 -15.64
C LEU A 268 1.67 -15.28 -15.10
N PHE A 269 1.06 -14.40 -14.32
CA PHE A 269 -0.27 -14.62 -13.75
C PHE A 269 -1.30 -13.71 -14.42
N THR A 270 -2.14 -14.26 -15.30
CA THR A 270 -3.10 -13.50 -16.14
C THR A 270 -4.56 -13.68 -15.74
N GLU A 271 -4.90 -14.73 -14.99
CA GLU A 271 -6.27 -15.10 -14.64
C GLU A 271 -6.39 -15.44 -13.15
N VAL A 272 -7.59 -15.24 -12.59
CA VAL A 272 -7.91 -15.52 -11.20
C VAL A 272 -9.21 -16.32 -11.14
N ASP A 273 -9.16 -17.53 -10.60
CA ASP A 273 -10.31 -18.44 -10.49
C ASP A 273 -11.22 -18.06 -9.30
N ASP A 274 -12.02 -17.00 -9.48
CA ASP A 274 -13.09 -16.58 -8.55
C ASP A 274 -14.29 -16.02 -9.33
N VAL A 275 -15.50 -16.20 -8.79
CA VAL A 275 -16.76 -15.75 -9.41
C VAL A 275 -16.78 -14.26 -9.72
N THR A 276 -16.04 -13.45 -8.96
CA THR A 276 -15.88 -12.02 -9.20
C THR A 276 -15.30 -11.75 -10.60
N PHE A 277 -14.33 -12.56 -11.03
CA PHE A 277 -13.61 -12.39 -12.30
C PHE A 277 -14.35 -12.99 -13.51
N GLU A 278 -15.52 -13.62 -13.31
CA GLU A 278 -16.42 -13.96 -14.43
C GLU A 278 -17.05 -12.71 -15.07
N THR A 279 -17.07 -11.58 -14.34
CA THR A 279 -17.74 -10.34 -14.77
C THR A 279 -16.86 -9.10 -14.77
N VAL A 280 -15.69 -9.17 -14.11
CA VAL A 280 -14.74 -8.07 -13.96
C VAL A 280 -13.36 -8.57 -14.36
N ASP A 281 -12.62 -7.77 -15.14
CA ASP A 281 -11.26 -8.13 -15.54
C ASP A 281 -10.29 -8.06 -14.34
N PHE A 282 -9.31 -8.97 -14.30
CA PHE A 282 -8.22 -8.91 -13.32
C PHE A 282 -7.23 -7.80 -13.70
N ILE A 283 -7.31 -6.66 -13.01
CA ILE A 283 -6.46 -5.48 -13.28
C ILE A 283 -5.61 -5.18 -12.03
N PRO A 284 -4.41 -5.79 -11.87
CA PRO A 284 -3.57 -5.58 -10.69
C PRO A 284 -2.95 -4.18 -10.67
N VAL A 285 -2.89 -3.53 -9.51
CA VAL A 285 -2.39 -2.15 -9.34
C VAL A 285 -1.24 -2.06 -8.33
N LYS A 286 -1.37 -2.71 -7.17
CA LYS A 286 -0.31 -2.83 -6.16
C LYS A 286 -0.15 -4.28 -5.75
N ILE A 287 1.07 -4.67 -5.39
CA ILE A 287 1.41 -6.03 -5.03
C ILE A 287 2.43 -6.04 -3.90
N THR A 288 2.32 -7.01 -3.01
CA THR A 288 3.39 -7.39 -2.08
C THR A 288 3.36 -8.90 -1.89
N THR A 289 4.49 -9.50 -1.51
CA THR A 289 4.66 -10.94 -1.44
C THR A 289 5.23 -11.38 -0.11
N ASP A 290 4.84 -12.57 0.33
CA ASP A 290 5.40 -13.17 1.54
C ASP A 290 6.66 -13.99 1.26
N SER A 291 7.33 -14.38 2.35
CA SER A 291 8.50 -15.27 2.31
C SER A 291 8.26 -16.63 1.62
N THR A 292 7.01 -17.02 1.37
CA THR A 292 6.63 -18.26 0.68
C THR A 292 6.22 -18.05 -0.78
N CYS A 293 6.34 -16.83 -1.32
CA CYS A 293 5.90 -16.42 -2.66
C CYS A 293 4.39 -16.29 -2.85
N ARG A 294 3.58 -16.24 -1.79
CA ARG A 294 2.15 -15.91 -1.93
C ARG A 294 2.02 -14.42 -2.19
N MET A 295 1.12 -14.06 -3.09
CA MET A 295 0.95 -12.69 -3.58
C MET A 295 -0.27 -12.06 -2.95
N TYR A 296 -0.12 -10.80 -2.53
CA TYR A 296 -1.18 -9.98 -1.96
C TYR A 296 -1.38 -8.77 -2.86
N VAL A 297 -2.51 -8.74 -3.54
CA VAL A 297 -2.72 -7.87 -4.71
C VAL A 297 -3.90 -6.95 -4.47
N VAL A 298 -3.71 -5.66 -4.71
CA VAL A 298 -4.80 -4.69 -4.86
C VAL A 298 -5.09 -4.57 -6.35
N ALA A 299 -6.33 -4.89 -6.74
CA ALA A 299 -6.79 -4.80 -8.13
C ALA A 299 -7.87 -3.72 -8.28
N ARG A 300 -7.99 -3.18 -9.49
CA ARG A 300 -8.98 -2.13 -9.82
C ARG A 300 -10.40 -2.70 -9.73
N GLU A 301 -11.32 -1.90 -9.19
CA GLU A 301 -12.75 -2.25 -9.06
C GLU A 301 -13.04 -3.50 -8.20
N ILE A 302 -12.05 -3.98 -7.44
CA ILE A 302 -12.24 -5.01 -6.42
C ILE A 302 -12.43 -4.34 -5.06
N TYR A 303 -13.59 -4.57 -4.44
CA TYR A 303 -13.97 -3.91 -3.18
C TYR A 303 -14.09 -4.90 -2.02
N GLU A 304 -14.00 -6.20 -2.31
CA GLU A 304 -14.09 -7.32 -1.40
C GLU A 304 -12.90 -7.37 -0.44
N GLY A 305 -11.73 -6.89 -0.86
CA GLY A 305 -10.51 -6.83 -0.06
C GLY A 305 -9.25 -6.92 -0.92
N ILE A 306 -8.12 -7.24 -0.28
CA ILE A 306 -6.86 -7.54 -0.96
C ILE A 306 -6.92 -9.00 -1.42
N LEU A 307 -6.61 -9.28 -2.69
CA LEU A 307 -6.57 -10.65 -3.18
C LEU A 307 -5.34 -11.37 -2.61
N GLU A 308 -5.54 -12.54 -2.00
CA GLU A 308 -4.47 -13.47 -1.64
C GLU A 308 -4.42 -14.55 -2.73
N LEU A 309 -3.31 -14.60 -3.47
CA LEU A 309 -3.02 -15.61 -4.48
C LEU A 309 -1.91 -16.52 -3.95
N ASP A 310 -2.05 -17.82 -4.18
CA ASP A 310 -1.02 -18.79 -3.86
C ASP A 310 0.16 -18.70 -4.85
N THR A 311 1.20 -19.50 -4.62
CA THR A 311 2.46 -19.41 -5.36
C THR A 311 2.34 -19.72 -6.85
N ASP A 312 1.28 -20.42 -7.24
CA ASP A 312 0.92 -20.78 -8.61
C ASP A 312 -0.11 -19.81 -9.23
N GLY A 313 -0.44 -18.71 -8.54
CA GLY A 313 -1.43 -17.74 -8.99
C GLY A 313 -2.88 -18.10 -8.69
N SER A 314 -3.15 -19.28 -8.11
CA SER A 314 -4.51 -19.68 -7.76
C SER A 314 -5.10 -18.77 -6.67
N PHE A 315 -6.38 -18.46 -6.78
CA PHE A 315 -7.08 -17.61 -5.81
C PHE A 315 -7.30 -18.36 -4.50
N ASN A 316 -6.91 -17.73 -3.38
CA ASN A 316 -7.14 -18.28 -2.05
C ASN A 316 -8.34 -17.61 -1.37
N ARG A 317 -8.27 -16.29 -1.16
CA ARG A 317 -9.32 -15.49 -0.49
C ARG A 317 -9.10 -14.00 -0.64
N TYR A 318 -10.09 -13.21 -0.22
CA TYR A 318 -9.90 -11.80 0.12
C TYR A 318 -9.41 -11.65 1.57
N THR A 319 -8.42 -10.80 1.78
CA THR A 319 -7.82 -10.45 3.09
C THR A 319 -7.97 -8.95 3.39
N GLY A 320 -7.79 -8.57 4.66
CA GLY A 320 -7.97 -7.17 5.09
C GLY A 320 -9.43 -6.71 5.06
N VAL A 321 -10.38 -7.60 5.31
CA VAL A 321 -11.80 -7.26 5.21
C VAL A 321 -12.33 -6.67 6.52
N ASN A 322 -13.08 -5.56 6.43
CA ASN A 322 -13.75 -4.97 7.59
C ASN A 322 -15.14 -5.60 7.76
N PRO A 323 -15.38 -6.44 8.79
CA PRO A 323 -16.71 -7.01 9.02
C PRO A 323 -17.70 -5.93 9.44
N ILE A 324 -18.94 -6.02 8.95
CA ILE A 324 -20.00 -5.10 9.38
C ILE A 324 -20.37 -5.42 10.83
N THR A 325 -20.12 -4.48 11.74
CA THR A 325 -20.64 -4.54 13.11
C THR A 325 -22.11 -4.18 13.11
N LEU A 326 -22.98 -5.09 13.52
CA LEU A 326 -24.42 -4.84 13.57
C LEU A 326 -24.76 -3.93 14.74
N SER A 327 -25.47 -2.83 14.48
CA SER A 327 -26.07 -2.03 15.53
C SER A 327 -27.27 -2.76 16.18
N PRO A 328 -27.73 -2.36 17.37
CA PRO A 328 -28.93 -2.93 17.97
C PRO A 328 -30.18 -2.84 17.06
N ILE A 329 -30.28 -1.79 16.23
CA ILE A 329 -31.39 -1.66 15.28
C ILE A 329 -31.22 -2.61 14.09
N ASP A 330 -29.98 -2.88 13.63
CA ASP A 330 -29.72 -3.87 12.58
C ASP A 330 -30.03 -5.28 13.06
N ILE A 331 -29.68 -5.61 14.31
CA ILE A 331 -30.04 -6.89 14.94
C ILE A 331 -31.57 -7.03 15.00
N PHE A 332 -32.27 -5.97 15.41
CA PHE A 332 -33.73 -5.95 15.45
C PHE A 332 -34.35 -6.09 14.05
N ASN A 333 -33.83 -5.41 13.04
CA ASN A 333 -34.31 -5.52 11.67
C ASN A 333 -34.05 -6.93 11.11
N ARG A 334 -32.86 -7.47 11.36
CA ARG A 334 -32.46 -8.82 10.94
C ARG A 334 -33.32 -9.91 11.56
N PHE A 335 -33.83 -9.71 12.77
CA PHE A 335 -34.77 -10.64 13.41
C PHE A 335 -36.04 -10.88 12.59
N TRP A 336 -36.48 -9.89 11.79
CA TRP A 336 -37.67 -9.99 10.93
C TRP A 336 -37.37 -10.39 9.48
N MET A 337 -36.09 -10.54 9.10
CA MET A 337 -35.67 -10.94 7.76
C MET A 337 -35.66 -12.48 7.62
N SER A 338 -35.92 -12.98 6.42
CA SER A 338 -35.68 -14.40 6.11
C SER A 338 -34.21 -14.68 5.87
N ASP A 339 -33.78 -15.95 5.99
CA ASP A 339 -32.39 -16.34 5.71
C ASP A 339 -31.93 -15.92 4.31
N ALA A 340 -32.80 -16.09 3.30
CA ALA A 340 -32.52 -15.67 1.93
C ALA A 340 -32.43 -14.13 1.74
N GLN A 341 -33.01 -13.34 2.64
CA GLN A 341 -32.82 -11.88 2.65
C GLN A 341 -31.53 -11.49 3.36
N ILE A 342 -31.20 -12.21 4.44
CA ILE A 342 -29.95 -12.02 5.19
C ILE A 342 -28.74 -12.35 4.32
N ASP A 343 -28.83 -13.41 3.51
CA ASP A 343 -27.75 -13.82 2.59
C ASP A 343 -27.47 -12.80 1.49
N LYS A 344 -28.43 -11.89 1.21
CA LYS A 344 -28.25 -10.79 0.25
C LYS A 344 -27.63 -9.54 0.88
N LEU A 345 -27.50 -9.48 2.20
CA LEU A 345 -26.83 -8.36 2.85
C LEU A 345 -25.33 -8.47 2.60
N PRO A 346 -24.64 -7.34 2.35
CA PRO A 346 -23.19 -7.33 2.34
C PRO A 346 -22.69 -7.86 3.69
N LYS A 347 -21.69 -8.74 3.66
CA LYS A 347 -21.05 -9.28 4.88
C LYS A 347 -19.90 -8.38 5.36
N PHE A 348 -19.30 -7.64 4.43
CA PHE A 348 -18.15 -6.78 4.65
C PHE A 348 -18.41 -5.39 4.06
N LEU A 349 -17.71 -4.40 4.61
CA LEU A 349 -17.71 -3.05 4.07
C LEU A 349 -16.76 -2.97 2.87
N PRO A 350 -17.24 -2.48 1.72
CA PRO A 350 -16.39 -2.15 0.58
C PRO A 350 -15.21 -1.27 1.02
N THR A 351 -13.99 -1.74 0.78
CA THR A 351 -12.77 -1.02 1.14
C THR A 351 -11.91 -0.87 -0.11
N SER A 352 -11.70 0.38 -0.55
CA SER A 352 -10.85 0.68 -1.70
C SER A 352 -9.41 0.86 -1.23
N TYR A 353 -8.65 -0.23 -1.24
CA TYR A 353 -7.23 -0.20 -0.95
C TYR A 353 -6.45 0.62 -1.97
N THR A 354 -5.48 1.38 -1.49
CA THR A 354 -4.59 2.24 -2.30
C THR A 354 -3.18 1.71 -2.34
N ASN A 355 -2.69 1.10 -1.25
CA ASN A 355 -1.43 0.36 -1.25
C ASN A 355 -1.43 -0.84 -0.30
N VAL A 356 -0.54 -1.79 -0.59
CA VAL A 356 -0.15 -2.90 0.27
C VAL A 356 1.38 -3.02 0.30
N THR A 357 1.94 -3.23 1.47
CA THR A 357 3.36 -3.57 1.66
C THR A 357 3.49 -4.53 2.81
N MET A 358 4.52 -5.38 2.79
CA MET A 358 4.71 -6.41 3.80
C MET A 358 5.96 -6.15 4.62
N ASN A 359 5.87 -6.39 5.93
CA ASN A 359 7.04 -6.37 6.81
C ASN A 359 7.76 -7.74 6.84
N SER A 360 8.91 -7.80 7.49
CA SER A 360 9.71 -9.02 7.62
C SER A 360 9.02 -10.15 8.41
N GLU A 361 7.92 -9.88 9.11
CA GLU A 361 7.12 -10.87 9.86
C GLU A 361 5.90 -11.40 9.07
N ASN A 362 5.80 -11.06 7.78
CA ASN A 362 4.66 -11.35 6.91
C ASN A 362 3.33 -10.70 7.33
N PHE A 363 3.38 -9.54 7.99
CA PHE A 363 2.21 -8.71 8.22
C PHE A 363 2.11 -7.68 7.09
N ILE A 364 0.88 -7.45 6.63
CA ILE A 364 0.60 -6.54 5.52
C ILE A 364 0.16 -5.21 6.09
N TYR A 365 0.96 -4.18 5.88
CA TYR A 365 0.52 -2.81 6.01
C TYR A 365 -0.31 -2.45 4.77
N ALA A 366 -1.50 -1.93 5.00
CA ALA A 366 -2.39 -1.53 3.91
C ALA A 366 -2.94 -0.11 4.16
N THR A 367 -3.06 0.66 3.08
CA THR A 367 -3.71 1.97 3.07
C THR A 367 -4.95 1.93 2.18
N SER A 368 -5.94 2.76 2.49
CA SER A 368 -7.20 2.79 1.73
C SER A 368 -7.77 4.21 1.64
N LEU A 369 -8.67 4.40 0.66
CA LEU A 369 -9.39 5.64 0.49
C LEU A 369 -10.34 5.90 1.67
N PRO A 370 -10.53 7.17 2.06
CA PRO A 370 -11.51 7.52 3.08
C PRO A 370 -12.92 7.19 2.58
N SER A 371 -13.69 6.50 3.42
CA SER A 371 -15.12 6.27 3.21
C SER A 371 -15.88 6.57 4.50
N THR A 372 -17.21 6.72 4.42
CA THR A 372 -18.04 6.98 5.61
C THR A 372 -17.92 5.89 6.68
N ASN A 373 -17.50 4.68 6.29
CA ASN A 373 -17.47 3.51 7.16
C ASN A 373 -16.04 3.00 7.45
N ASN A 374 -15.01 3.66 6.91
CA ASN A 374 -13.61 3.22 7.03
C ASN A 374 -12.66 4.33 7.53
N SER A 375 -13.16 5.51 7.93
CA SER A 375 -12.31 6.67 8.26
C SER A 375 -11.26 6.42 9.34
N ASP A 376 -11.53 5.51 10.28
CA ASP A 376 -10.63 5.18 11.39
C ASP A 376 -9.77 3.94 11.14
N ASN A 377 -10.04 3.22 10.04
CA ASN A 377 -9.35 2.00 9.62
C ASN A 377 -8.68 2.18 8.24
N MET A 378 -8.39 3.43 7.86
CA MET A 378 -7.73 3.75 6.58
C MET A 378 -6.32 3.16 6.49
N ILE A 379 -5.68 2.96 7.65
CA ILE A 379 -4.41 2.23 7.81
C ILE A 379 -4.73 0.95 8.57
N GLN A 380 -4.24 -0.18 8.06
CA GLN A 380 -4.38 -1.49 8.69
C GLN A 380 -3.03 -2.19 8.76
N LEU A 381 -2.87 -3.04 9.77
CA LEU A 381 -1.78 -3.99 9.90
C LEU A 381 -2.38 -5.39 9.95
N ILE A 382 -2.40 -6.07 8.81
CA ILE A 382 -3.15 -7.30 8.62
C ILE A 382 -2.21 -8.47 8.88
N ASN A 383 -2.58 -9.34 9.82
CA ASN A 383 -1.82 -10.56 10.09
C ASN A 383 -2.07 -11.65 9.03
N PRO A 384 -1.32 -12.76 9.01
CA PRO A 384 -1.53 -13.86 8.06
C PRO A 384 -2.92 -14.54 8.11
N LYS A 385 -3.75 -14.24 9.12
CA LYS A 385 -5.15 -14.70 9.20
C LYS A 385 -6.13 -13.72 8.56
N GLY A 386 -5.65 -12.61 8.01
CA GLY A 386 -6.46 -11.56 7.39
C GLY A 386 -7.16 -10.63 8.36
N VAL A 387 -6.67 -10.54 9.61
CA VAL A 387 -7.25 -9.68 10.65
C VAL A 387 -6.36 -8.47 10.87
N ASP A 388 -6.98 -7.28 10.87
CA ASP A 388 -6.32 -6.04 11.29
C ASP A 388 -5.96 -6.09 12.79
N VAL A 389 -4.67 -5.96 13.07
CA VAL A 389 -4.07 -5.94 14.40
C VAL A 389 -3.37 -4.61 14.72
N LEU A 390 -3.58 -3.56 13.89
CA LEU A 390 -2.97 -2.26 14.14
C LEU A 390 -3.40 -1.71 15.50
N ILE A 391 -2.43 -1.35 16.33
CA ILE A 391 -2.66 -0.72 17.63
C ILE A 391 -2.94 0.76 17.40
N ARG A 392 -3.98 1.28 18.08
CA ARG A 392 -4.47 2.65 17.92
C ARG A 392 -4.59 3.33 19.29
N ASN A 393 -3.49 3.30 20.06
CA ASN A 393 -3.43 3.84 21.42
C ASN A 393 -2.94 5.30 21.49
N GLY A 394 -2.48 5.86 20.36
CA GLY A 394 -2.22 7.29 20.27
C GLY A 394 -3.45 8.14 20.59
N TYR A 395 -3.26 9.44 20.83
CA TYR A 395 -4.38 10.34 21.14
C TYR A 395 -5.48 10.31 20.08
N HIS A 396 -5.09 10.04 18.84
CA HIS A 396 -5.97 9.93 17.70
C HIS A 396 -5.58 8.72 16.88
N VAL A 397 -6.58 8.09 16.26
CA VAL A 397 -6.35 6.95 15.38
C VAL A 397 -5.45 7.36 14.20
N PRO A 398 -4.53 6.50 13.75
CA PRO A 398 -3.73 6.76 12.56
C PRO A 398 -4.62 6.91 11.32
N LYS A 399 -4.75 8.14 10.81
CA LYS A 399 -5.54 8.45 9.59
C LYS A 399 -5.08 9.68 8.81
N GLY A 400 -3.88 10.17 9.09
CA GLY A 400 -3.37 11.43 8.52
C GLY A 400 -3.95 12.64 9.25
N ASP A 401 -4.46 13.62 8.50
CA ASP A 401 -5.04 14.82 9.09
C ASP A 401 -6.30 14.53 9.90
N ILE A 402 -6.28 14.96 11.17
CA ILE A 402 -7.42 14.82 12.08
C ILE A 402 -8.45 15.92 11.84
N GLN A 403 -7.96 17.14 11.63
CA GLN A 403 -8.79 18.30 11.32
C GLN A 403 -8.65 18.65 9.83
N PHE A 404 -9.78 18.74 9.16
CA PHE A 404 -9.86 19.20 7.78
C PHE A 404 -11.10 20.07 7.59
N VAL A 405 -11.04 20.93 6.58
CA VAL A 405 -12.16 21.79 6.22
C VAL A 405 -13.19 20.96 5.45
N GLU A 406 -14.46 21.02 5.85
CA GLU A 406 -15.57 20.43 5.10
C GLU A 406 -16.32 21.53 4.33
N GLY A 407 -16.47 21.34 3.01
CA GLY A 407 -17.38 22.16 2.19
C GLY A 407 -16.98 23.63 2.01
N MET A 408 -15.87 23.90 1.31
CA MET A 408 -15.46 25.27 0.94
C MET A 408 -14.95 25.36 -0.50
N ASN A 409 -14.98 26.58 -1.06
CA ASN A 409 -14.59 26.88 -2.45
C ASN A 409 -13.09 26.58 -2.70
N ASN A 410 -12.69 26.50 -3.98
CA ASN A 410 -11.38 26.09 -4.55
C ASN A 410 -10.07 26.70 -3.98
N TYR A 411 -10.08 27.43 -2.87
CA TYR A 411 -8.92 28.08 -2.24
C TYR A 411 -8.27 27.25 -1.13
N VAL A 412 -8.97 26.26 -0.56
CA VAL A 412 -8.45 25.39 0.50
C VAL A 412 -8.72 23.95 0.13
N ILE A 413 -7.73 23.08 0.35
CA ILE A 413 -7.87 21.64 0.16
C ILE A 413 -8.83 21.11 1.25
N ASP A 414 -10.04 20.73 0.85
CA ASP A 414 -11.12 20.26 1.71
C ASP A 414 -11.05 18.74 1.95
N GLY A 415 -11.81 18.21 2.90
CA GLY A 415 -11.98 16.77 3.14
C GLY A 415 -10.78 16.03 3.74
N PRO A 416 -10.94 14.72 4.04
CA PRO A 416 -9.92 13.89 4.68
C PRO A 416 -8.66 13.71 3.82
N SER A 417 -7.56 13.27 4.46
CA SER A 417 -6.33 12.85 3.79
C SER A 417 -6.60 11.72 2.79
N ARG A 418 -5.78 11.65 1.73
CA ARG A 418 -5.79 10.56 0.75
C ARG A 418 -4.48 9.79 0.87
N LEU A 419 -4.52 8.73 1.67
CA LEU A 419 -3.36 7.89 1.93
C LEU A 419 -3.11 7.02 0.70
N VAL A 420 -1.92 7.12 0.12
CA VAL A 420 -1.58 6.42 -1.12
C VAL A 420 -0.43 5.44 -0.96
N ASP A 421 0.38 5.59 0.10
CA ASP A 421 1.48 4.69 0.35
C ASP A 421 1.92 4.68 1.82
N ILE A 422 2.65 3.65 2.22
CA ILE A 422 3.17 3.42 3.57
C ILE A 422 4.54 2.73 3.48
N ALA A 423 5.51 3.23 4.24
CA ALA A 423 6.83 2.61 4.38
C ALA A 423 7.09 2.23 5.84
N VAL A 424 7.61 1.03 6.06
CA VAL A 424 7.93 0.50 7.38
C VAL A 424 9.39 0.76 7.71
N TYR A 425 9.64 1.27 8.91
CA TYR A 425 10.95 1.49 9.49
C TYR A 425 11.20 0.46 10.61
N GLN A 426 12.36 0.54 11.27
CA GLN A 426 12.68 -0.32 12.41
C GLN A 426 11.74 -0.10 13.61
N ASP A 427 11.68 -1.09 14.50
CA ASP A 427 10.94 -1.04 15.77
C ASP A 427 9.43 -0.74 15.62
N GLY A 428 8.85 -1.12 14.48
CA GLY A 428 7.44 -0.92 14.18
C GLY A 428 7.04 0.52 13.90
N ILE A 429 8.01 1.43 13.72
CA ILE A 429 7.77 2.79 13.22
C ILE A 429 7.36 2.69 11.75
N TYR A 430 6.40 3.49 11.31
CA TYR A 430 5.98 3.53 9.91
C TYR A 430 5.59 4.94 9.49
N THR A 431 5.81 5.27 8.22
CA THR A 431 5.47 6.56 7.63
C THR A 431 4.44 6.40 6.53
N VAL A 432 3.41 7.23 6.52
CA VAL A 432 2.28 7.18 5.56
C VAL A 432 2.22 8.44 4.72
N LEU A 433 2.03 8.27 3.42
CA LEU A 433 1.98 9.33 2.42
C LEU A 433 0.55 9.81 2.15
N ASP A 434 0.28 11.08 2.42
CA ASP A 434 -0.94 11.77 1.99
C ASP A 434 -0.70 12.54 0.69
N ALA A 435 -1.21 11.99 -0.41
CA ALA A 435 -1.12 12.61 -1.73
C ALA A 435 -1.95 13.88 -1.86
N LYS A 436 -2.93 14.12 -0.97
CA LYS A 436 -3.84 15.26 -1.10
C LYS A 436 -3.17 16.56 -0.69
N ARG A 437 -2.38 16.53 0.38
CA ARG A 437 -1.69 17.71 0.93
C ARG A 437 -0.17 17.62 0.88
N SER A 438 0.36 16.57 0.25
CA SER A 438 1.80 16.27 0.20
C SER A 438 2.42 16.21 1.59
N ARG A 439 1.86 15.34 2.44
CA ARG A 439 2.26 15.17 3.85
C ARG A 439 2.72 13.75 4.11
N LEU A 440 3.64 13.62 5.06
CA LEU A 440 4.21 12.39 5.57
C LEU A 440 3.85 12.32 7.05
N PHE A 441 3.13 11.28 7.46
CA PHE A 441 2.75 11.06 8.86
C PHE A 441 3.51 9.86 9.39
N THR A 442 4.38 10.07 10.38
CA THR A 442 5.18 8.98 10.98
C THR A 442 4.59 8.60 12.33
N TYR A 443 4.31 7.31 12.51
CA TYR A 443 3.73 6.73 13.72
C TYR A 443 4.64 5.66 14.31
N ASP A 444 4.50 5.38 15.61
CA ASP A 444 5.09 4.20 16.25
C ASP A 444 4.14 2.98 16.21
N SER A 445 4.63 1.86 16.77
CA SER A 445 3.90 0.60 16.87
C SER A 445 2.65 0.67 17.78
N GLU A 446 2.55 1.65 18.68
CA GLU A 446 1.39 1.91 19.54
C GLU A 446 0.35 2.83 18.86
N GLY A 447 0.65 3.36 17.67
CA GLY A 447 -0.20 4.28 16.91
C GLY A 447 -0.10 5.73 17.38
N ASN A 448 0.97 6.11 18.09
CA ASN A 448 1.25 7.51 18.42
C ASN A 448 1.80 8.24 17.20
N LEU A 449 1.28 9.43 16.88
CA LEU A 449 1.84 10.27 15.83
C LEU A 449 3.13 10.95 16.33
N LEU A 450 4.27 10.50 15.79
CA LEU A 450 5.58 10.95 16.24
C LEU A 450 5.92 12.33 15.67
N TYR A 451 5.79 12.49 14.36
CA TYR A 451 6.04 13.74 13.66
C TYR A 451 5.37 13.76 12.28
N VAL A 452 5.16 14.98 11.77
CA VAL A 452 4.63 15.24 10.43
C VAL A 452 5.66 16.00 9.62
N ASN A 453 5.86 15.56 8.38
CA ASN A 453 6.76 16.16 7.41
C ASN A 453 6.05 16.33 6.05
N GLY A 454 6.75 16.89 5.06
CA GLY A 454 6.21 17.13 3.72
C GLY A 454 5.41 18.42 3.61
N GLU A 455 5.52 19.06 2.46
CA GLU A 455 4.72 20.22 2.07
C GLU A 455 4.60 20.24 0.55
N ALA A 456 3.45 20.70 0.03
CA ALA A 456 3.26 20.88 -1.40
C ALA A 456 4.19 21.98 -1.94
N GLY A 457 5.01 21.66 -2.94
CA GLY A 457 5.82 22.66 -3.63
C GLY A 457 6.89 22.07 -4.55
N GLN A 458 7.55 22.94 -5.32
CA GLN A 458 8.63 22.57 -6.25
C GLN A 458 10.03 22.86 -5.70
N GLN A 459 10.13 23.20 -4.42
CA GLN A 459 11.42 23.32 -3.73
C GLN A 459 12.02 21.92 -3.51
N LEU A 460 13.35 21.84 -3.36
CA LEU A 460 14.06 20.55 -3.27
C LEU A 460 13.58 19.68 -2.08
N ASP A 461 13.08 20.31 -1.03
CA ASP A 461 12.55 19.69 0.19
C ASP A 461 11.03 19.47 0.16
N LYS A 462 10.40 19.58 -1.01
CA LYS A 462 8.96 19.50 -1.19
C LYS A 462 8.58 18.62 -2.38
N PHE A 463 7.41 18.03 -2.29
CA PHE A 463 6.80 17.23 -3.35
C PHE A 463 5.37 17.72 -3.57
N THR A 464 4.83 17.50 -4.76
CA THR A 464 3.47 17.90 -5.14
C THR A 464 2.58 16.71 -5.48
N ASN A 465 3.17 15.61 -5.97
CA ASN A 465 2.45 14.40 -6.34
C ASN A 465 3.25 13.16 -5.94
N GLY A 466 3.40 12.98 -4.63
CA GLY A 466 4.04 11.79 -4.08
C GLY A 466 3.20 10.54 -4.36
N VAL A 467 3.84 9.48 -4.87
CA VAL A 467 3.19 8.20 -5.21
C VAL A 467 3.77 6.99 -4.49
N ALA A 468 5.02 7.07 -4.04
CA ALA A 468 5.66 5.98 -3.32
C ALA A 468 6.64 6.46 -2.23
N LEU A 469 6.86 5.62 -1.22
CA LEU A 469 7.74 5.74 -0.08
C LEU A 469 8.56 4.47 0.09
N ALA A 470 9.82 4.62 0.45
CA ALA A 470 10.60 3.50 0.98
C ALA A 470 11.69 4.00 1.92
N TYR A 471 12.08 3.18 2.90
CA TYR A 471 13.28 3.44 3.69
C TYR A 471 14.50 2.84 3.02
N PHE A 472 15.55 3.64 2.86
CA PHE A 472 16.88 3.23 2.42
C PHE A 472 17.88 3.46 3.56
N GLY A 473 18.10 2.41 4.36
CA GLY A 473 18.70 2.59 5.69
C GLY A 473 17.83 3.51 6.54
N ASP A 474 18.43 4.55 7.12
CA ASP A 474 17.72 5.53 7.95
C ASP A 474 17.03 6.62 7.12
N ASN A 475 17.27 6.68 5.80
CA ASN A 475 16.72 7.72 4.95
C ASN A 475 15.35 7.33 4.41
N LEU A 476 14.40 8.27 4.41
CA LEU A 476 13.10 8.09 3.77
C LEU A 476 13.15 8.65 2.34
N LEU A 477 12.82 7.79 1.38
CA LEU A 477 12.67 8.15 -0.02
C LEU A 477 11.21 8.51 -0.32
N VAL A 478 10.98 9.58 -1.07
CA VAL A 478 9.66 9.96 -1.60
C VAL A 478 9.74 10.11 -3.10
N LEU A 479 8.99 9.30 -3.84
CA LEU A 479 8.89 9.37 -5.29
C LEU A 479 7.78 10.36 -5.68
N ASP A 480 8.15 11.46 -6.36
CA ASP A 480 7.21 12.42 -6.94
C ASP A 480 7.01 12.13 -8.44
N LYS A 481 5.75 11.85 -8.79
CA LYS A 481 5.35 11.50 -10.16
C LYS A 481 5.41 12.67 -11.13
N GLU A 482 5.04 13.86 -10.68
CA GLU A 482 4.98 15.05 -11.55
C GLU A 482 6.38 15.61 -11.80
N LEU A 483 7.19 15.68 -10.74
CA LEU A 483 8.57 16.14 -10.80
C LEU A 483 9.53 15.08 -11.36
N ARG A 484 9.10 13.82 -11.51
CA ARG A 484 9.91 12.68 -11.96
C ARG A 484 11.23 12.62 -11.19
N THR A 485 11.09 12.69 -9.87
CA THR A 485 12.18 12.91 -8.94
C THR A 485 11.94 12.12 -7.66
N VAL A 486 13.00 11.53 -7.12
CA VAL A 486 13.02 10.93 -5.78
C VAL A 486 13.72 11.88 -4.82
N ILE A 487 13.02 12.24 -3.75
CA ILE A 487 13.53 13.10 -2.68
C ILE A 487 14.03 12.20 -1.56
N VAL A 488 15.26 12.43 -1.10
CA VAL A 488 15.88 11.71 0.01
C VAL A 488 15.80 12.59 1.27
N TYR A 489 15.07 12.12 2.26
CA TYR A 489 14.99 12.73 3.58
C TYR A 489 15.86 11.96 4.57
N GLU A 490 16.61 12.69 5.39
CA GLU A 490 17.33 12.17 6.56
C GLU A 490 16.62 12.59 7.85
N HIS A 491 16.86 11.88 8.95
CA HIS A 491 16.34 12.27 10.25
C HIS A 491 17.01 13.56 10.74
N THR A 492 16.21 14.50 11.25
CA THR A 492 16.75 15.62 12.03
C THR A 492 17.26 15.13 13.38
N GLU A 493 17.99 15.98 14.12
CA GLU A 493 18.36 15.67 15.51
C GLU A 493 17.13 15.34 16.38
N PHE A 494 16.00 16.02 16.15
CA PHE A 494 14.75 15.71 16.85
C PHE A 494 14.21 14.34 16.45
N GLY A 495 14.12 14.06 15.14
CA GLY A 495 13.60 12.79 14.62
C GLY A 495 14.45 11.59 15.05
N SER A 496 15.79 11.70 14.98
CA SER A 496 16.69 10.61 15.39
C SER A 496 16.55 10.32 16.89
N LYS A 497 16.51 11.34 17.76
CA LYS A 497 16.31 11.12 19.20
C LYS A 497 14.95 10.52 19.54
N VAL A 498 13.89 10.93 18.85
CA VAL A 498 12.55 10.32 18.99
C VAL A 498 12.62 8.84 18.61
N ASN A 499 13.19 8.52 17.46
CA ASN A 499 13.28 7.15 16.96
C ASN A 499 14.18 6.27 17.83
N GLU A 500 15.31 6.78 18.31
CA GLU A 500 16.18 6.10 19.28
C GLU A 500 15.47 5.86 20.61
N ALA A 501 14.67 6.81 21.10
CA ALA A 501 13.90 6.62 22.32
C ALA A 501 12.84 5.51 22.17
N ILE A 502 12.20 5.40 21.00
CA ILE A 502 11.29 4.30 20.65
C ILE A 502 12.06 2.97 20.57
N HIS A 503 13.21 2.94 19.89
CA HIS A 503 14.07 1.76 19.81
C HIS A 503 14.42 1.20 21.21
N HIS A 504 14.92 2.06 22.11
CA HIS A 504 15.22 1.66 23.47
C HIS A 504 13.96 1.26 24.26
N HIS A 505 12.80 1.86 23.97
CA HIS A 505 11.53 1.47 24.60
C HIS A 505 11.12 0.04 24.21
N GLU A 506 11.11 -0.25 22.92
CA GLU A 506 10.72 -1.57 22.37
C GLU A 506 11.69 -2.67 22.82
N ASN A 507 12.98 -2.35 22.97
CA ASN A 507 13.99 -3.27 23.51
C ASN A 507 13.97 -3.40 25.05
N GLY A 508 13.10 -2.66 25.74
CA GLY A 508 12.94 -2.73 27.19
C GLY A 508 14.00 -1.98 28.01
N GLU A 509 14.78 -1.12 27.36
CA GLU A 509 15.83 -0.28 27.92
C GLU A 509 15.27 1.07 28.38
N PHE A 510 14.26 1.01 29.27
CA PHE A 510 13.43 2.17 29.63
C PHE A 510 14.18 3.37 30.24
N GLU A 511 15.32 3.14 30.89
CA GLU A 511 16.13 4.22 31.46
C GLU A 511 16.81 5.05 30.35
N LEU A 512 17.39 4.39 29.35
CA LEU A 512 17.98 5.05 28.18
C LEU A 512 16.91 5.77 27.36
N ALA A 513 15.77 5.12 27.15
CA ALA A 513 14.62 5.75 26.51
C ALA A 513 14.19 7.03 27.24
N ALA A 514 14.11 7.01 28.58
CA ALA A 514 13.76 8.19 29.37
C ALA A 514 14.78 9.33 29.25
N GLN A 515 16.09 9.02 29.23
CA GLN A 515 17.14 10.02 29.01
C GLN A 515 17.01 10.68 27.63
N LEU A 516 16.75 9.89 26.58
CA LEU A 516 16.51 10.43 25.24
C LEU A 516 15.23 11.27 25.18
N TRP A 517 14.17 10.87 25.87
CA TRP A 517 12.95 11.68 25.98
C TRP A 517 13.20 13.02 26.69
N GLU A 518 14.06 13.07 27.69
CA GLU A 518 14.48 14.33 28.32
C GLU A 518 15.22 15.22 27.30
N GLU A 519 16.10 14.66 26.47
CA GLU A 519 16.76 15.41 25.39
C GLU A 519 15.77 15.88 24.32
N VAL A 520 14.77 15.07 23.96
CA VAL A 520 13.69 15.47 23.06
C VAL A 520 12.92 16.68 23.62
N LEU A 521 12.66 16.73 24.93
CA LEU A 521 11.99 17.87 25.58
C LEU A 521 12.84 19.15 25.59
N VAL A 522 14.16 19.04 25.48
CA VAL A 522 15.05 20.20 25.25
C VAL A 522 14.83 20.78 23.85
N LEU A 523 14.65 19.92 22.84
CA LEU A 523 14.42 20.31 21.45
C LEU A 523 12.97 20.80 21.22
N ASN A 524 12.00 20.17 21.88
CA ASN A 524 10.58 20.51 21.79
C ASN A 524 9.87 20.27 23.13
N THR A 525 9.80 21.31 23.97
CA THR A 525 9.20 21.24 25.31
C THR A 525 7.71 20.92 25.32
N ASN A 526 7.00 21.11 24.20
CA ASN A 526 5.57 20.81 24.08
C ASN A 526 5.31 19.40 23.52
N TYR A 527 6.33 18.55 23.43
CA TYR A 527 6.18 17.21 22.86
C TYR A 527 5.55 16.23 23.86
N GLU A 528 4.23 16.12 23.81
CA GLU A 528 3.41 15.34 24.76
C GLU A 528 3.82 13.86 24.86
N VAL A 529 4.25 13.24 23.75
CA VAL A 529 4.71 11.83 23.70
C VAL A 529 5.93 11.59 24.59
N ALA A 530 6.89 12.52 24.65
CA ALA A 530 8.06 12.37 25.52
C ALA A 530 7.69 12.36 27.00
N TYR A 531 6.74 13.20 27.42
CA TYR A 531 6.25 13.18 28.81
C TYR A 531 5.63 11.82 29.16
N ASN A 532 4.88 11.21 28.24
CA ASN A 532 4.33 9.87 28.45
C ASN A 532 5.43 8.81 28.57
N GLY A 533 6.46 8.87 27.72
CA GLY A 533 7.63 8.00 27.79
C GLY A 533 8.33 8.05 29.15
N ILE A 534 8.64 9.25 29.64
CA ILE A 534 9.28 9.47 30.96
C ILE A 534 8.34 9.04 32.11
N GLY A 535 7.04 9.32 31.97
CA GLY A 535 6.02 8.87 32.92
C GLY A 535 5.96 7.35 33.03
N LYS A 536 6.01 6.62 31.91
CA LYS A 536 6.06 5.14 31.87
C LYS A 536 7.30 4.62 32.60
N TYR A 537 8.46 5.26 32.44
CA TYR A 537 9.68 4.94 33.18
C TYR A 537 9.51 5.10 34.70
N HIS A 538 9.03 6.25 35.18
CA HIS A 538 8.79 6.47 36.62
C HIS A 538 7.74 5.51 37.18
N LEU A 539 6.67 5.23 36.42
CA LEU A 539 5.65 4.27 36.81
C LEU A 539 6.25 2.87 37.03
N ARG A 540 7.17 2.44 36.15
CA ARG A 540 7.86 1.15 36.24
C ARG A 540 8.79 1.09 37.46
N ASN A 541 9.46 2.18 37.79
CA ASN A 541 10.37 2.27 38.94
C ASN A 541 9.68 2.42 40.30
N GLY A 542 8.36 2.64 40.32
CA GLY A 542 7.60 2.86 41.55
C GLY A 542 7.55 4.32 42.00
N ASP A 543 8.09 5.25 41.23
CA ASP A 543 8.03 6.69 41.49
C ASP A 543 6.66 7.25 41.11
N TYR A 544 5.59 6.76 41.75
CA TYR A 544 4.23 6.99 41.27
C TYR A 544 3.79 8.46 41.29
N GLU A 545 4.34 9.27 42.20
CA GLU A 545 4.08 10.71 42.26
C GLU A 545 4.62 11.44 41.02
N LYS A 546 5.90 11.21 40.68
CA LYS A 546 6.51 11.74 39.47
C LYS A 546 5.82 11.21 38.22
N ALA A 547 5.49 9.92 38.19
CA ALA A 547 4.76 9.34 37.07
C ALA A 547 3.44 10.07 36.81
N MET A 548 2.66 10.38 37.86
CA MET A 548 1.43 11.17 37.71
C MET A 548 1.70 12.57 37.15
N GLU A 549 2.75 13.25 37.60
CA GLU A 549 3.13 14.58 37.08
C GLU A 549 3.44 14.54 35.58
N TYR A 550 4.27 13.59 35.15
CA TYR A 550 4.60 13.41 33.74
C TYR A 550 3.39 13.01 32.89
N PHE A 551 2.54 12.09 33.35
CA PHE A 551 1.30 11.76 32.63
C PHE A 551 0.31 12.92 32.60
N GLN A 552 0.36 13.84 33.56
CA GLN A 552 -0.44 15.05 33.50
C GLN A 552 0.08 16.01 32.41
N TYR A 553 1.39 16.15 32.25
CA TYR A 553 1.99 16.95 31.18
C TYR A 553 1.76 16.35 29.79
N GLY A 554 1.84 15.03 29.66
CA GLY A 554 1.48 14.32 28.44
C GLY A 554 0.00 13.99 28.32
N TYR A 555 -0.90 14.58 29.11
CA TYR A 555 -2.36 14.36 29.02
C TYR A 555 -2.82 12.88 28.98
N ASP A 556 -2.04 11.94 29.49
CA ASP A 556 -2.32 10.51 29.47
C ASP A 556 -3.15 10.09 30.68
N LYS A 557 -4.48 10.20 30.51
CA LYS A 557 -5.45 9.89 31.56
C LYS A 557 -5.41 8.43 32.01
N TYR A 558 -5.10 7.51 31.10
CA TYR A 558 -5.09 6.09 31.39
C TYR A 558 -3.93 5.76 32.32
N TYR A 559 -2.71 6.16 31.94
CA TYR A 559 -1.53 5.90 32.74
C TYR A 559 -1.48 6.76 34.01
N TYR A 560 -2.01 8.00 33.98
CA TYR A 560 -2.22 8.80 35.19
C TYR A 560 -3.06 8.02 36.22
N SER A 561 -4.20 7.45 35.78
CA SER A 561 -5.09 6.68 36.65
C SER A 561 -4.40 5.43 37.23
N ARG A 562 -3.53 4.78 36.44
CA ARG A 562 -2.72 3.65 36.89
C ARG A 562 -1.66 4.06 37.92
N ALA A 563 -0.97 5.16 37.69
CA ALA A 563 0.00 5.73 38.61
C ALA A 563 -0.67 6.12 39.94
N TYR A 564 -1.80 6.84 39.89
CA TYR A 564 -2.58 7.21 41.06
C TYR A 564 -3.07 6.01 41.87
N LYS A 565 -3.57 4.95 41.20
CA LYS A 565 -3.98 3.71 41.89
C LYS A 565 -2.80 3.09 42.63
N SER A 566 -1.61 3.09 42.03
CA SER A 566 -0.40 2.50 42.61
C SER A 566 0.11 3.34 43.79
N TYR A 567 0.19 4.67 43.61
CA TYR A 567 0.50 5.63 44.67
C TYR A 567 -0.41 5.47 45.89
N ARG A 568 -1.72 5.45 45.67
CA ARG A 568 -2.70 5.26 46.75
C ARG A 568 -2.51 3.93 47.47
N ASN A 569 -2.26 2.86 46.72
CA ASN A 569 -2.05 1.53 47.31
C ASN A 569 -0.77 1.50 48.16
N GLU A 570 0.28 2.20 47.74
CA GLU A 570 1.52 2.32 48.51
C GLU A 570 1.28 3.08 49.82
N LEU A 571 0.58 4.22 49.78
CA LEU A 571 0.18 4.97 50.97
C LEU A 571 -0.65 4.12 51.94
N ILE A 572 -1.59 3.32 51.44
CA ILE A 572 -2.40 2.43 52.29
C ILE A 572 -1.52 1.36 52.93
N LYS A 573 -0.59 0.75 52.18
CA LYS A 573 0.31 -0.28 52.70
C LYS A 573 1.25 0.27 53.77
N SER A 574 1.87 1.42 53.54
CA SER A 574 2.79 2.05 54.49
C SER A 574 2.07 2.51 55.77
N ASN A 575 0.79 2.90 55.67
CA ASN A 575 -0.03 3.33 56.79
C ASN A 575 -0.94 2.24 57.37
N PHE A 576 -0.85 0.99 56.88
CA PHE A 576 -1.79 -0.08 57.23
C PHE A 576 -1.90 -0.30 58.73
N GLY A 577 -0.78 -0.26 59.46
CA GLY A 577 -0.76 -0.40 60.91
C GLY A 577 -1.55 0.70 61.63
N TYR A 578 -1.37 1.96 61.23
CA TYR A 578 -2.12 3.08 61.79
C TYR A 578 -3.61 3.02 61.45
N ILE A 579 -3.93 2.67 60.20
CA ILE A 579 -5.31 2.49 59.75
C ILE A 579 -5.98 1.39 60.59
N MET A 580 -5.34 0.22 60.74
CA MET A 580 -5.86 -0.87 61.57
C MET A 580 -5.97 -0.50 63.04
N LEU A 581 -5.02 0.26 63.57
CA LEU A 581 -5.07 0.77 64.95
C LEU A 581 -6.29 1.68 65.15
N VAL A 582 -6.56 2.62 64.26
CA VAL A 582 -7.75 3.49 64.32
C VAL A 582 -9.04 2.66 64.18
N VAL A 583 -9.08 1.72 63.22
CA VAL A 583 -10.23 0.83 62.99
C VAL A 583 -10.53 -0.06 64.20
N LEU A 584 -9.54 -0.47 64.98
CA LEU A 584 -9.72 -1.26 66.22
C LEU A 584 -9.99 -0.39 67.45
N LEU A 585 -9.40 0.81 67.53
CA LEU A 585 -9.58 1.71 68.67
C LEU A 585 -10.97 2.33 68.71
N ILE A 586 -11.57 2.67 67.57
CA ILE A 586 -12.91 3.28 67.54
C ILE A 586 -13.99 2.35 68.15
N PRO A 587 -14.14 1.07 67.74
CA PRO A 587 -15.11 0.16 68.34
C PRO A 587 -14.81 -0.14 69.81
N THR A 588 -13.55 -0.34 70.18
CA THR A 588 -13.17 -0.63 71.57
C THR A 588 -13.45 0.56 72.49
N ALA A 589 -13.17 1.79 72.05
CA ALA A 589 -13.56 3.02 72.75
C ALA A 589 -15.09 3.15 72.88
N LEU A 590 -15.86 2.85 71.84
CA LEU A 590 -17.33 2.88 71.91
C LEU A 590 -17.91 1.83 72.85
N ILE A 591 -17.34 0.61 72.85
CA ILE A 591 -17.76 -0.48 73.75
C ILE A 591 -17.44 -0.11 75.21
N THR A 592 -16.24 0.37 75.49
CA THR A 592 -15.84 0.76 76.84
C THR A 592 -16.69 1.93 77.35
N LEU A 593 -16.97 2.95 76.53
CA LEU A 593 -17.88 4.04 76.88
C LEU A 593 -19.31 3.54 77.17
N LYS A 594 -19.84 2.60 76.37
CA LYS A 594 -21.13 1.95 76.65
C LYS A 594 -21.12 1.21 77.99
N GLN A 595 -20.04 0.47 78.29
CA GLN A 595 -19.91 -0.24 79.56
C GLN A 595 -19.82 0.71 80.77
N ILE A 596 -19.07 1.81 80.65
CA ILE A 596 -18.95 2.84 81.70
C ILE A 596 -20.33 3.49 81.96
N LYS A 597 -21.08 3.85 80.90
CA LYS A 597 -22.45 4.37 81.03
C LYS A 597 -23.39 3.36 81.71
N LYS A 598 -23.31 2.08 81.35
CA LYS A 598 -24.11 1.01 81.97
C LYS A 598 -23.78 0.81 83.45
N ARG A 599 -22.50 0.92 83.84
CA ARG A 599 -22.08 0.86 85.26
C ARG A 599 -22.53 2.08 86.06
N LYS A 600 -22.42 3.30 85.51
CA LYS A 600 -22.92 4.52 86.15
C LYS A 600 -24.45 4.55 86.32
N GLY A 601 -25.20 3.94 85.42
CA GLY A 601 -26.66 3.78 85.54
C GLY A 601 -27.12 2.71 86.53
N ARG A 602 -26.22 1.82 87.00
CA ARG A 602 -26.48 0.82 88.05
C ARG A 602 -26.09 1.28 89.46
N LEU A 603 -25.40 2.42 89.57
CA LEU A 603 -24.93 3.06 90.82
C LEU A 603 -25.82 4.25 91.24
N LYS A 604 -26.89 4.52 90.48
CA LYS A 604 -28.08 5.25 90.91
C LYS A 604 -29.18 4.23 91.17
#